data_AF-A0A553HSZ3-F1
#
_entry.id   AF-A0A553HSZ3-F1
#
_cell.length_a   1.000
_cell.length_b   1.000
_cell.length_c   1.000
_cell.angle_alpha   90.00
_cell.angle_beta   90.00
_cell.angle_gamma   90.00
#
_symmetry.space_group_name_H-M   'P 1'
#
loop_
_entity.id
_entity.type
_entity.pdbx_description
1 polymer ?
#
loop_
_entity_poly.entity_id
_entity_poly.type
_entity_poly.pdbx_seq_one_letter_code
_entity_poly.pdbx_strand_id
1 'polypeptide(L)'
;MHCKPIIPFVLAPLVLQTLARPHCKGPANGKAIYMISNEEKNAVLALPIGENGLFAAGSGTLTATGGTGMTGLHADKKPAVPDALFSQSSVAIVGNNLFAVNPGSNSVSMFAINPFDPTKLTLIGKPVAVPGEFPVTVAASERTKVVCVGTSGAVSGLSCSTYSPLGIGAMDTLRPFDLGQTTPPVGPTNTVSHAFFSEDESTIFTTVKGNPATNKTGFLAAFPVTAQPGLVGKASVAQQGMRSSPEGTAVLFGTSLIPGSDNLFVADASFGAVVLTNNGVSNAKAAFTVVGKGVIEGQSATCWSVISPATKTAFVTDVNINRLVEMSIQDASIKNVIDLSKNGDSGLTDLRAAGNLVYALAPGNGTAPAAITVVDAVTKKQVQHFQVTGMDFGKNAQGMAMLL
;
A
#
# COMPACT_ATOMS: atom_id res chain seq x y z
N MET A 1 38.28 -48.00 60.81
CA MET A 1 37.42 -46.94 61.38
C MET A 1 36.33 -46.65 60.35
N HIS A 2 35.27 -47.44 60.29
CA HIS A 2 33.93 -47.13 60.84
C HIS A 2 33.40 -45.73 60.51
N CYS A 3 32.51 -45.64 59.52
CA CYS A 3 31.20 -44.99 59.63
C CYS A 3 30.36 -45.21 58.36
N LYS A 4 29.16 -45.82 58.54
CA LYS A 4 28.02 -45.73 57.60
C LYS A 4 27.21 -44.48 57.91
N PRO A 5 26.51 -43.91 56.91
CA PRO A 5 25.06 -43.67 57.07
C PRO A 5 24.29 -44.13 55.81
N ILE A 6 23.24 -44.95 55.96
CA ILE A 6 21.81 -44.59 56.02
C ILE A 6 21.33 -43.85 54.75
N ILE A 7 20.65 -44.63 53.89
CA ILE A 7 19.90 -44.18 52.71
C ILE A 7 18.51 -43.74 53.17
N PRO A 8 18.04 -42.53 52.83
CA PRO A 8 16.61 -42.25 52.77
C PRO A 8 16.11 -42.44 51.33
N PHE A 9 15.11 -43.31 51.18
CA PHE A 9 14.27 -43.37 50.00
C PHE A 9 13.46 -42.06 49.92
N VAL A 10 13.75 -41.21 48.93
CA VAL A 10 12.90 -40.08 48.56
C VAL A 10 12.06 -40.52 47.36
N LEU A 11 10.75 -40.65 47.56
CA LEU A 11 9.78 -40.73 46.47
C LEU A 11 9.84 -39.42 45.66
N ALA A 12 10.30 -39.49 44.41
CA ALA A 12 10.18 -38.40 43.47
C ALA A 12 8.77 -38.37 42.87
N PRO A 13 8.03 -37.24 42.93
CA PRO A 13 6.79 -37.10 42.18
C PRO A 13 7.13 -36.96 40.69
N LEU A 14 6.49 -37.79 39.86
CA LEU A 14 6.52 -37.71 38.41
C LEU A 14 5.84 -36.38 37.99
N VAL A 15 6.62 -35.33 37.78
CA VAL A 15 6.12 -34.10 37.16
C VAL A 15 5.95 -34.41 35.66
N LEU A 16 4.71 -34.57 35.22
CA LEU A 16 4.36 -34.54 33.81
C LEU A 16 4.73 -33.15 33.28
N GLN A 17 5.93 -32.99 32.74
CA GLN A 17 6.26 -31.81 31.94
C GLN A 17 5.47 -31.91 30.64
N THR A 18 4.30 -31.30 30.61
CA THR A 18 3.62 -30.96 29.37
C THR A 18 4.54 -30.03 28.60
N LEU A 19 5.31 -30.58 27.66
CA LEU A 19 6.01 -29.82 26.64
C LEU A 19 4.94 -29.09 25.82
N ALA A 20 4.59 -27.87 26.24
CA ALA A 20 3.86 -26.93 25.41
C ALA A 20 4.74 -26.70 24.18
N ARG A 21 4.39 -27.36 23.07
CA ARG A 21 4.96 -27.04 21.77
C ARG A 21 4.79 -25.54 21.58
N PRO A 22 5.84 -24.79 21.19
CA PRO A 22 5.65 -23.41 20.82
C PRO A 22 4.63 -23.41 19.70
N HIS A 23 3.42 -22.93 19.99
CA HIS A 23 2.47 -22.57 18.96
C HIS A 23 3.18 -21.44 18.21
N CYS A 24 3.74 -21.76 17.05
CA CYS A 24 4.04 -20.74 16.05
C CYS A 24 2.72 -19.99 15.87
N LYS A 25 2.62 -18.79 16.45
CA LYS A 25 1.47 -17.93 16.22
C LYS A 25 1.41 -17.75 14.71
N GLY A 26 0.32 -18.20 14.09
CA GLY A 26 0.07 -17.93 12.69
C GLY A 26 0.13 -16.42 12.41
N PRO A 27 0.23 -16.01 11.14
CA PRO A 27 0.22 -14.59 10.82
C PRO A 27 -1.05 -13.96 11.40
N ALA A 28 -0.90 -12.83 12.10
CA ALA A 28 -2.05 -12.16 12.71
C ALA A 28 -3.00 -11.65 11.63
N ASN A 29 -4.31 -11.73 11.90
CA ASN A 29 -5.32 -11.06 11.09
C ASN A 29 -5.23 -9.55 11.27
N GLY A 30 -5.70 -8.79 10.28
CA GLY A 30 -5.84 -7.34 10.42
C GLY A 30 -6.91 -6.98 11.44
N LYS A 31 -6.83 -5.76 11.98
CA LYS A 31 -7.81 -5.15 12.90
C LYS A 31 -8.77 -4.19 12.22
N ALA A 32 -8.30 -3.48 11.20
CA ALA A 32 -9.12 -2.58 10.41
C ALA A 32 -8.51 -2.30 9.03
N ILE A 33 -9.37 -1.98 8.07
CA ILE A 33 -9.02 -1.45 6.75
C ILE A 33 -9.45 0.00 6.63
N TYR A 34 -8.64 0.79 5.94
CA TYR A 34 -8.88 2.20 5.69
C TYR A 34 -8.74 2.53 4.22
N MET A 35 -9.65 3.35 3.69
CA MET A 35 -9.70 3.75 2.29
C MET A 35 -10.22 5.19 2.20
N ILE A 36 -9.88 5.94 1.15
CA ILE A 36 -10.42 7.30 0.95
C ILE A 36 -11.62 7.29 0.01
N SER A 37 -12.60 8.15 0.26
CA SER A 37 -13.76 8.32 -0.62
C SER A 37 -13.39 9.02 -1.93
N ASN A 38 -12.39 9.89 -1.88
CA ASN A 38 -11.98 10.79 -2.97
C ASN A 38 -13.13 11.62 -3.57
N GLU A 39 -14.15 11.91 -2.76
CA GLU A 39 -15.26 12.78 -3.15
C GLU A 39 -14.92 14.26 -2.90
N GLU A 40 -15.77 15.19 -3.36
CA GLU A 40 -15.60 16.63 -3.11
C GLU A 40 -15.37 16.92 -1.62
N LYS A 41 -16.08 16.21 -0.74
CA LYS A 41 -15.78 16.11 0.69
C LYS A 41 -15.03 14.81 0.93
N ASN A 42 -13.70 14.86 0.85
CA ASN A 42 -12.90 13.67 1.02
C ASN A 42 -12.99 13.17 2.47
N ALA A 43 -13.10 11.86 2.64
CA ALA A 43 -13.22 11.21 3.92
C ALA A 43 -12.44 9.89 3.91
N VAL A 44 -12.00 9.46 5.09
CA VAL A 44 -11.46 8.12 5.31
C VAL A 44 -12.59 7.24 5.81
N LEU A 45 -12.87 6.15 5.08
CA LEU A 45 -13.68 5.04 5.55
C LEU A 45 -12.78 4.12 6.38
N ALA A 46 -13.16 3.85 7.63
CA ALA A 46 -12.53 2.87 8.48
C ALA A 46 -13.47 1.68 8.71
N LEU A 47 -13.05 0.48 8.35
CA LEU A 47 -13.81 -0.76 8.49
C LEU A 47 -13.16 -1.68 9.51
N PRO A 48 -13.87 -2.16 10.55
CA PRO A 48 -13.32 -3.09 11.52
C PRO A 48 -13.22 -4.49 10.90
N ILE A 49 -12.14 -5.19 11.20
CA ILE A 49 -11.94 -6.59 10.85
C ILE A 49 -12.20 -7.43 12.10
N GLY A 50 -13.14 -8.38 12.01
CA GLY A 50 -13.43 -9.30 13.10
C GLY A 50 -12.29 -10.29 13.34
N GLU A 51 -12.33 -11.04 14.45
CA GLU A 51 -11.30 -12.04 14.77
C GLU A 51 -11.15 -13.12 13.67
N ASN A 52 -12.22 -13.40 12.94
CA ASN A 52 -12.22 -14.30 11.78
C ASN A 52 -11.63 -13.70 10.51
N GLY A 53 -11.19 -12.44 10.54
CA GLY A 53 -10.64 -11.71 9.40
C GLY A 53 -11.68 -11.12 8.46
N LEU A 54 -12.97 -11.18 8.79
CA LEU A 54 -14.08 -10.74 7.92
C LEU A 54 -14.78 -9.49 8.46
N PHE A 55 -15.54 -8.82 7.59
CA PHE A 55 -16.32 -7.63 7.93
C PHE A 55 -17.74 -7.98 8.38
N ALA A 56 -18.32 -7.15 9.25
CA ALA A 56 -19.74 -7.21 9.60
C ALA A 56 -20.56 -6.19 8.78
N ALA A 57 -21.76 -6.55 8.35
CA ALA A 57 -22.68 -5.65 7.65
C ALA A 57 -22.99 -4.40 8.49
N GLY A 58 -23.10 -3.24 7.83
CA GLY A 58 -23.37 -1.96 8.50
C GLY A 58 -22.24 -1.49 9.44
N SER A 59 -21.07 -2.12 9.40
CA SER A 59 -19.90 -1.66 10.15
C SER A 59 -19.12 -0.61 9.38
N GLY A 60 -18.44 0.23 10.12
CA GLY A 60 -17.54 1.25 9.59
C GLY A 60 -17.97 2.67 9.90
N THR A 61 -17.02 3.57 9.74
CA THR A 61 -17.16 4.99 10.04
C THR A 61 -16.51 5.81 8.94
N LEU A 62 -17.10 6.96 8.62
CA LEU A 62 -16.49 7.96 7.75
C LEU A 62 -15.98 9.11 8.60
N THR A 63 -14.72 9.47 8.42
CA THR A 63 -14.11 10.64 9.06
C THR A 63 -13.58 11.58 8.00
N ALA A 64 -14.07 12.83 7.99
CA ALA A 64 -13.65 13.82 7.02
C ALA A 64 -12.14 14.10 7.13
N THR A 65 -11.47 14.19 5.98
CA THR A 65 -10.06 14.61 5.94
C THR A 65 -9.91 16.11 6.17
N GLY A 66 -10.96 16.89 5.91
CA GLY A 66 -10.90 18.35 5.87
C GLY A 66 -10.36 18.91 4.55
N GLY A 67 -9.99 18.05 3.60
CA GLY A 67 -9.65 18.42 2.23
C GLY A 67 -10.65 17.89 1.22
N THR A 68 -10.34 18.07 -0.07
CA THR A 68 -11.20 17.68 -1.19
C THR A 68 -10.55 16.62 -2.08
N GLY A 69 -11.37 15.73 -2.62
CA GLY A 69 -10.99 14.75 -3.63
C GLY A 69 -11.00 15.35 -5.03
N MET A 70 -10.42 14.62 -5.98
CA MET A 70 -10.47 14.97 -7.41
C MET A 70 -10.17 13.72 -8.24
N THR A 71 -10.73 13.67 -9.45
CA THR A 71 -10.57 12.56 -10.39
C THR A 71 -9.62 12.97 -11.52
N GLY A 72 -8.69 12.09 -11.87
CA GLY A 72 -7.86 12.20 -13.06
C GLY A 72 -8.71 12.14 -14.34
N LEU A 73 -8.08 12.30 -15.50
CA LEU A 73 -8.75 12.22 -16.80
C LEU A 73 -8.20 11.07 -17.64
N HIS A 74 -9.07 10.47 -18.44
CA HIS A 74 -8.66 9.62 -19.55
C HIS A 74 -8.16 10.47 -20.73
N ALA A 75 -7.58 9.81 -21.74
CA ALA A 75 -7.13 10.47 -22.97
C ALA A 75 -8.24 11.26 -23.69
N ASP A 76 -9.50 10.83 -23.56
CA ASP A 76 -10.69 11.50 -24.10
C ASP A 76 -11.20 12.65 -23.23
N LYS A 77 -10.44 13.04 -22.19
CA LYS A 77 -10.74 14.12 -21.24
C LYS A 77 -11.96 13.89 -20.36
N LYS A 78 -12.48 12.65 -20.27
CA LYS A 78 -13.51 12.29 -19.30
C LYS A 78 -12.89 11.87 -17.96
N PRO A 79 -13.66 11.98 -16.85
CA PRO A 79 -13.21 11.50 -15.54
C PRO A 79 -12.77 10.04 -15.58
N ALA A 80 -11.60 9.77 -15.03
CA ALA A 80 -10.99 8.45 -15.01
C ALA A 80 -11.51 7.58 -13.86
N VAL A 81 -12.78 7.23 -13.91
CA VAL A 81 -13.35 6.24 -12.98
C VAL A 81 -13.28 4.84 -13.60
N PRO A 82 -12.98 3.81 -12.80
CA PRO A 82 -12.93 3.83 -11.34
C PRO A 82 -11.52 3.92 -10.73
N ASP A 83 -10.47 4.12 -11.54
CA ASP A 83 -9.09 4.38 -11.08
C ASP A 83 -8.79 5.89 -11.09
N ALA A 84 -9.40 6.61 -10.14
CA ALA A 84 -9.38 8.07 -10.12
C ALA A 84 -7.98 8.67 -9.93
N LEU A 85 -7.05 7.94 -9.31
CA LEU A 85 -5.73 8.44 -8.91
C LEU A 85 -4.56 7.80 -9.66
N PHE A 86 -4.77 6.73 -10.44
CA PHE A 86 -3.73 6.04 -11.19
C PHE A 86 -2.55 5.60 -10.30
N SER A 87 -2.85 5.22 -9.05
CA SER A 87 -1.83 5.04 -8.03
C SER A 87 -2.21 3.98 -6.99
N GLN A 88 -1.21 3.61 -6.17
CA GLN A 88 -1.36 2.81 -4.98
C GLN A 88 -0.94 3.64 -3.75
N SER A 89 -1.54 3.34 -2.60
CA SER A 89 -1.22 3.97 -1.31
C SER A 89 -1.61 5.45 -1.22
N SER A 90 -2.82 5.82 -1.66
CA SER A 90 -3.42 7.12 -1.35
C SER A 90 -3.75 7.30 0.15
N VAL A 91 -3.69 6.20 0.91
CA VAL A 91 -3.74 6.14 2.37
C VAL A 91 -2.60 5.25 2.89
N ALA A 92 -1.95 5.67 3.99
CA ALA A 92 -0.88 4.93 4.65
C ALA A 92 -1.03 4.95 6.17
N ILE A 93 -0.46 3.95 6.85
CA ILE A 93 -0.50 3.80 8.31
C ILE A 93 0.90 3.53 8.83
N VAL A 94 1.27 4.19 9.93
CA VAL A 94 2.45 3.86 10.75
C VAL A 94 2.13 4.04 12.23
N GLY A 95 2.36 2.99 13.01
CA GLY A 95 1.89 2.93 14.40
C GLY A 95 0.38 3.17 14.49
N ASN A 96 -0.01 4.13 15.32
CA ASN A 96 -1.41 4.57 15.46
C ASN A 96 -1.73 5.84 14.66
N ASN A 97 -0.96 6.14 13.61
CA ASN A 97 -1.19 7.30 12.76
C ASN A 97 -1.60 6.85 11.36
N LEU A 98 -2.57 7.54 10.79
CA LEU A 98 -3.03 7.36 9.42
C LEU A 98 -2.82 8.64 8.63
N PHE A 99 -2.40 8.51 7.38
CA PHE A 99 -2.17 9.62 6.46
C PHE A 99 -3.01 9.42 5.19
N ALA A 100 -3.67 10.47 4.73
CA ALA A 100 -4.53 10.42 3.55
C ALA A 100 -4.28 11.63 2.63
N VAL A 101 -4.15 11.39 1.33
CA VAL A 101 -4.04 12.46 0.33
C VAL A 101 -5.40 13.07 0.01
N ASN A 102 -5.40 14.36 -0.34
CA ASN A 102 -6.57 15.10 -0.81
C ASN A 102 -6.25 15.72 -2.18
N PRO A 103 -6.48 14.97 -3.27
CA PRO A 103 -6.06 15.36 -4.62
C PRO A 103 -6.59 16.72 -5.06
N GLY A 104 -7.83 17.08 -4.71
CA GLY A 104 -8.48 18.30 -5.18
C GLY A 104 -8.10 19.56 -4.41
N SER A 105 -7.51 19.42 -3.23
CA SER A 105 -7.07 20.54 -2.38
C SER A 105 -5.54 20.62 -2.28
N ASN A 106 -4.82 19.78 -3.02
CA ASN A 106 -3.36 19.67 -2.97
C ASN A 106 -2.85 19.55 -1.52
N SER A 107 -3.47 18.70 -0.71
CA SER A 107 -3.14 18.58 0.71
C SER A 107 -3.00 17.12 1.16
N VAL A 108 -2.40 16.92 2.33
CA VAL A 108 -2.34 15.65 3.05
C VAL A 108 -2.86 15.83 4.46
N SER A 109 -3.63 14.86 4.95
CA SER A 109 -4.22 14.85 6.29
C SER A 109 -3.59 13.76 7.14
N MET A 110 -3.52 14.01 8.46
CA MET A 110 -3.06 13.03 9.45
C MET A 110 -4.17 12.77 10.46
N PHE A 111 -4.33 11.52 10.86
CA PHE A 111 -5.29 11.09 11.87
C PHE A 111 -4.60 10.27 12.95
N ALA A 112 -5.09 10.40 14.18
CA ALA A 112 -4.84 9.41 15.23
C ALA A 112 -5.90 8.31 15.15
N ILE A 113 -5.44 7.06 15.18
CA ILE A 113 -6.28 5.87 15.29
C ILE A 113 -6.49 5.60 16.78
N ASN A 114 -7.74 5.50 17.23
CA ASN A 114 -8.04 5.11 18.61
C ASN A 114 -7.59 3.65 18.84
N PRO A 115 -6.73 3.38 19.83
CA PRO A 115 -6.16 2.04 20.03
C PRO A 115 -7.17 1.01 20.57
N PHE A 116 -8.30 1.46 21.11
CA PHE A 116 -9.37 0.60 21.63
C PHE A 116 -10.51 0.41 20.63
N ASP A 117 -10.64 1.31 19.66
CA ASP A 117 -11.62 1.23 18.58
C ASP A 117 -10.99 1.77 17.29
N PRO A 118 -10.36 0.91 16.48
CA PRO A 118 -9.65 1.31 15.27
C PRO A 118 -10.51 2.05 14.24
N THR A 119 -11.84 2.02 14.36
CA THR A 119 -12.75 2.76 13.48
C THR A 119 -12.90 4.22 13.89
N LYS A 120 -12.54 4.59 15.12
CA LYS A 120 -12.59 5.97 15.59
C LYS A 120 -11.30 6.70 15.23
N LEU A 121 -11.36 7.46 14.14
CA LEU A 121 -10.29 8.35 13.71
C LEU A 121 -10.50 9.76 14.26
N THR A 122 -9.40 10.42 14.63
CA THR A 122 -9.40 11.85 14.99
C THR A 122 -8.44 12.58 14.07
N LEU A 123 -8.95 13.56 13.30
CA LEU A 123 -8.10 14.43 12.47
C LEU A 123 -7.15 15.22 13.38
N ILE A 124 -5.85 15.16 13.10
CA ILE A 124 -4.80 15.83 13.87
C ILE A 124 -4.35 17.07 13.10
N GLY A 125 -4.56 18.24 13.70
CA GLY A 125 -4.27 19.52 13.06
C GLY A 125 -5.21 19.81 11.88
N LYS A 126 -4.72 20.59 10.91
CA LYS A 126 -5.40 20.87 9.64
C LYS A 126 -4.68 20.14 8.51
N PRO A 127 -5.34 19.84 7.38
CA PRO A 127 -4.66 19.35 6.19
C PRO A 127 -3.51 20.28 5.80
N VAL A 128 -2.35 19.68 5.53
CA VAL A 128 -1.13 20.42 5.17
C VAL A 128 -1.02 20.49 3.66
N ALA A 129 -0.80 21.70 3.14
CA ALA A 129 -0.58 21.93 1.72
C ALA A 129 0.69 21.22 1.23
N VAL A 130 0.59 20.55 0.10
CA VAL A 130 1.68 19.88 -0.61
C VAL A 130 2.13 20.82 -1.74
N PRO A 131 3.43 21.03 -1.97
CA PRO A 131 3.92 21.96 -2.99
C PRO A 131 3.69 21.47 -4.43
N GLY A 132 3.31 20.21 -4.62
CA GLY A 132 2.89 19.66 -5.91
C GLY A 132 1.36 19.58 -6.02
N GLU A 133 0.88 19.33 -7.23
CA GLU A 133 -0.54 19.29 -7.56
C GLU A 133 -1.05 17.87 -7.73
N PHE A 134 -2.29 17.62 -7.32
CA PHE A 134 -2.95 16.31 -7.41
C PHE A 134 -2.13 15.22 -6.68
N PRO A 135 -2.02 15.28 -5.33
CA PRO A 135 -1.36 14.23 -4.55
C PRO A 135 -2.12 12.91 -4.68
N VAL A 136 -1.40 11.85 -5.06
CA VAL A 136 -2.01 10.53 -5.37
C VAL A 136 -1.56 9.42 -4.42
N THR A 137 -0.37 9.55 -3.83
CA THR A 137 0.24 8.51 -2.99
C THR A 137 0.92 9.14 -1.78
N VAL A 138 0.89 8.45 -0.65
CA VAL A 138 1.53 8.84 0.60
C VAL A 138 2.25 7.65 1.21
N ALA A 139 3.43 7.91 1.76
CA ALA A 139 4.22 6.98 2.55
C ALA A 139 4.62 7.64 3.86
N ALA A 140 4.66 6.89 4.94
CA ALA A 140 5.15 7.37 6.22
C ALA A 140 6.13 6.36 6.82
N SER A 141 7.06 6.87 7.62
CA SER A 141 8.10 6.10 8.31
C SER A 141 7.89 6.22 9.81
N GLU A 142 7.82 5.09 10.50
CA GLU A 142 7.68 5.05 11.97
C GLU A 142 9.00 5.39 12.65
N ARG A 143 10.12 4.92 12.08
CA ARG A 143 11.48 5.09 12.60
C ARG A 143 11.95 6.55 12.53
N THR A 144 11.73 7.20 11.40
CA THR A 144 12.27 8.54 11.13
C THR A 144 11.25 9.66 11.37
N LYS A 145 9.98 9.30 11.57
CA LYS A 145 8.86 10.26 11.69
C LYS A 145 8.73 11.20 10.49
N VAL A 146 8.99 10.66 9.29
CA VAL A 146 8.82 11.36 8.02
C VAL A 146 7.57 10.86 7.31
N VAL A 147 6.83 11.76 6.69
CA VAL A 147 5.78 11.48 5.72
C VAL A 147 6.15 12.11 4.38
N CYS A 148 5.96 11.37 3.29
CA CYS A 148 6.24 11.81 1.93
C CYS A 148 5.01 11.62 1.05
N VAL A 149 4.74 12.60 0.17
CA VAL A 149 3.57 12.65 -0.70
C VAL A 149 4.03 12.79 -2.15
N GLY A 150 3.56 11.86 -2.99
CA GLY A 150 3.79 11.88 -4.44
C GLY A 150 2.63 12.55 -5.18
N THR A 151 2.95 13.42 -6.14
CA THR A 151 1.99 14.26 -6.87
C THR A 151 2.09 14.05 -8.39
N SER A 152 0.94 14.03 -9.08
CA SER A 152 0.86 13.66 -10.50
C SER A 152 0.38 14.78 -11.44
N GLY A 153 -0.04 15.93 -10.91
CA GLY A 153 -0.53 17.05 -11.70
C GLY A 153 0.54 17.76 -12.54
N ALA A 154 0.22 18.95 -13.03
CA ALA A 154 1.15 19.81 -13.77
C ALA A 154 2.44 20.09 -12.98
N VAL A 155 2.31 20.20 -11.65
CA VAL A 155 3.45 20.22 -10.72
C VAL A 155 3.57 18.84 -10.06
N SER A 156 4.35 17.95 -10.68
CA SER A 156 4.54 16.57 -10.22
C SER A 156 5.89 16.36 -9.54
N GLY A 157 5.92 15.45 -8.56
CA GLY A 157 7.13 15.21 -7.76
C GLY A 157 6.87 14.47 -6.46
N LEU A 158 7.86 14.52 -5.58
CA LEU A 158 7.80 14.00 -4.21
C LEU A 158 8.20 15.09 -3.22
N SER A 159 7.35 15.38 -2.25
CA SER A 159 7.66 16.28 -1.14
C SER A 159 7.45 15.57 0.19
N CYS A 160 8.24 15.90 1.19
CA CYS A 160 8.24 15.25 2.48
C CYS A 160 8.17 16.25 3.63
N SER A 161 7.71 15.80 4.79
CA SER A 161 7.76 16.54 6.03
C SER A 161 7.98 15.61 7.20
N THR A 162 8.37 16.16 8.35
CA THR A 162 8.30 15.44 9.62
C THR A 162 6.88 15.50 10.18
N TYR A 163 6.46 14.47 10.90
CA TYR A 163 5.21 14.47 11.64
C TYR A 163 5.43 14.18 13.13
N SER A 164 4.47 14.59 13.95
CA SER A 164 4.48 14.40 15.41
C SER A 164 3.04 14.19 15.90
N PRO A 165 2.83 13.92 17.20
CA PRO A 165 1.47 13.90 17.76
C PRO A 165 0.68 15.21 17.57
N LEU A 166 1.35 16.33 17.23
CA LEU A 166 0.70 17.61 16.93
C LEU A 166 0.28 17.75 15.46
N GLY A 167 0.65 16.81 14.59
CA GLY A 167 0.34 16.82 13.16
C GLY A 167 1.58 16.80 12.27
N ILE A 168 1.34 17.00 10.97
CA ILE A 168 2.38 17.12 9.94
C ILE A 168 2.96 18.54 9.98
N GLY A 169 4.28 18.67 9.88
CA GLY A 169 4.96 19.95 9.73
C GLY A 169 4.73 20.56 8.34
N ALA A 170 5.40 21.68 8.05
CA ALA A 170 5.42 22.21 6.69
C ALA A 170 6.12 21.23 5.73
N MET A 171 5.57 21.06 4.53
CA MET A 171 6.19 20.24 3.48
C MET A 171 7.47 20.89 2.98
N ASP A 172 8.50 20.09 2.72
CA ASP A 172 9.77 20.52 2.18
C ASP A 172 9.69 20.85 0.67
N THR A 173 10.80 21.31 0.09
CA THR A 173 10.84 21.59 -1.35
C THR A 173 10.61 20.33 -2.17
N LEU A 174 9.80 20.47 -3.22
CA LEU A 174 9.45 19.40 -4.14
C LEU A 174 10.70 18.82 -4.82
N ARG A 175 10.78 17.49 -4.89
CA ARG A 175 11.68 16.75 -5.78
C ARG A 175 10.94 16.55 -7.10
N PRO A 176 11.20 17.35 -8.14
CA PRO A 176 10.32 17.41 -9.31
C PRO A 176 10.47 16.17 -10.19
N PHE A 177 9.35 15.75 -10.78
CA PHE A 177 9.31 14.81 -11.90
C PHE A 177 8.81 15.57 -13.13
N ASP A 178 9.63 15.63 -14.18
CA ASP A 178 9.25 16.32 -15.42
C ASP A 178 8.37 15.42 -16.28
N LEU A 179 7.08 15.36 -15.94
CA LEU A 179 6.11 14.50 -16.62
C LEU A 179 5.39 15.25 -17.76
N GLY A 180 5.32 16.58 -17.71
CA GLY A 180 4.53 17.36 -18.67
C GLY A 180 3.03 17.06 -18.59
N GLN A 181 2.50 16.90 -17.37
CA GLN A 181 1.10 16.61 -17.09
C GLN A 181 0.23 17.88 -17.02
N THR A 182 -1.09 17.70 -16.98
CA THR A 182 -2.06 18.74 -16.61
C THR A 182 -2.55 18.52 -15.18
N THR A 183 -3.34 19.46 -14.65
CA THR A 183 -4.11 19.25 -13.41
C THR A 183 -5.60 19.46 -13.69
N PRO A 184 -6.45 18.42 -13.54
CA PRO A 184 -6.10 17.03 -13.20
C PRO A 184 -5.21 16.35 -14.27
N PRO A 185 -4.43 15.32 -13.89
CA PRO A 185 -3.57 14.60 -14.82
C PRO A 185 -4.35 13.76 -15.82
N VAL A 186 -3.76 13.53 -16.99
CA VAL A 186 -4.28 12.59 -18.01
C VAL A 186 -3.49 11.28 -17.89
N GLY A 187 -4.18 10.21 -17.52
CA GLY A 187 -3.55 8.93 -17.19
C GLY A 187 -4.19 7.72 -17.88
N PRO A 188 -3.77 6.50 -17.49
CA PRO A 188 -2.90 6.23 -16.35
C PRO A 188 -1.41 6.51 -16.61
N THR A 189 -0.93 6.39 -17.84
CA THR A 189 0.49 6.54 -18.19
C THR A 189 1.08 7.91 -17.83
N ASN A 190 2.40 7.99 -17.67
CA ASN A 190 3.12 9.26 -17.45
C ASN A 190 2.65 10.01 -16.17
N THR A 191 2.39 9.27 -15.09
CA THR A 191 1.99 9.80 -13.77
C THR A 191 2.76 9.08 -12.65
N VAL A 192 2.82 9.67 -11.46
CA VAL A 192 3.36 9.02 -10.25
C VAL A 192 2.44 7.86 -9.85
N SER A 193 3.00 6.74 -9.41
CA SER A 193 2.23 5.52 -9.11
C SER A 193 2.22 5.15 -7.65
N HIS A 194 3.37 5.15 -6.97
CA HIS A 194 3.44 4.67 -5.60
C HIS A 194 4.68 5.22 -4.92
N ALA A 195 4.53 5.84 -3.74
CA ALA A 195 5.62 6.17 -2.84
C ALA A 195 5.64 5.14 -1.70
N PHE A 196 6.83 4.66 -1.33
CA PHE A 196 7.00 3.70 -0.24
C PHE A 196 8.43 3.75 0.31
N PHE A 197 8.60 3.50 1.61
CA PHE A 197 9.92 3.40 2.23
C PHE A 197 10.53 2.01 1.95
N SER A 198 11.86 1.93 1.97
CA SER A 198 12.61 0.67 2.13
C SER A 198 12.26 0.00 3.46
N GLU A 199 12.55 -1.31 3.60
CA GLU A 199 12.26 -2.08 4.82
C GLU A 199 12.97 -1.49 6.06
N ASP A 200 14.17 -0.93 5.89
CA ASP A 200 14.91 -0.27 6.97
C ASP A 200 14.55 1.23 7.13
N GLU A 201 13.64 1.74 6.31
CA GLU A 201 13.20 3.13 6.24
C GLU A 201 14.33 4.15 5.96
N SER A 202 15.47 3.71 5.40
CA SER A 202 16.62 4.58 5.08
C SER A 202 16.53 5.25 3.71
N THR A 203 15.60 4.80 2.87
CA THR A 203 15.37 5.28 1.51
C THR A 203 13.87 5.37 1.25
N ILE A 204 13.40 6.49 0.69
CA ILE A 204 12.06 6.60 0.11
C ILE A 204 12.15 6.33 -1.39
N PHE A 205 11.32 5.40 -1.86
CA PHE A 205 11.18 5.06 -3.27
C PHE A 205 9.92 5.67 -3.86
N THR A 206 9.93 5.89 -5.17
CA THR A 206 8.74 6.27 -5.92
C THR A 206 8.74 5.62 -7.30
N THR A 207 7.72 4.84 -7.63
CA THR A 207 7.50 4.38 -9.01
C THR A 207 6.75 5.42 -9.82
N VAL A 208 7.18 5.60 -11.06
CA VAL A 208 6.58 6.51 -12.04
C VAL A 208 6.35 5.74 -13.34
N LYS A 209 5.12 5.82 -13.85
CA LYS A 209 4.72 5.17 -15.10
C LYS A 209 5.36 5.85 -16.30
N GLY A 210 5.85 5.05 -17.24
CA GLY A 210 6.16 5.52 -18.58
C GLY A 210 4.91 5.74 -19.43
N ASN A 211 5.14 6.04 -20.70
CA ASN A 211 4.13 6.06 -21.75
C ASN A 211 4.75 5.48 -23.04
N PRO A 212 4.57 4.17 -23.29
CA PRO A 212 5.11 3.51 -24.48
C PRO A 212 4.69 4.17 -25.80
N ALA A 213 3.47 4.71 -25.88
CA ALA A 213 2.96 5.36 -27.09
C ALA A 213 3.71 6.65 -27.46
N THR A 214 4.42 7.25 -26.49
CA THR A 214 5.25 8.46 -26.71
C THR A 214 6.73 8.20 -26.38
N ASN A 215 7.14 6.94 -26.33
CA ASN A 215 8.51 6.51 -26.03
C ASN A 215 9.07 7.09 -24.71
N LYS A 216 8.20 7.33 -23.72
CA LYS A 216 8.60 7.72 -22.36
C LYS A 216 8.77 6.45 -21.53
N THR A 217 9.96 6.24 -20.99
CA THR A 217 10.24 5.08 -20.13
C THR A 217 9.86 5.40 -18.69
N GLY A 218 9.21 4.44 -18.01
CA GLY A 218 8.96 4.54 -16.57
C GLY A 218 10.25 4.48 -15.76
N PHE A 219 10.20 4.89 -14.50
CA PHE A 219 11.36 4.84 -13.63
C PHE A 219 10.97 4.63 -12.17
N LEU A 220 11.93 4.11 -11.42
CA LEU A 220 11.95 4.09 -9.96
C LEU A 220 12.91 5.20 -9.48
N ALA A 221 12.39 6.17 -8.75
CA ALA A 221 13.18 7.16 -8.04
C ALA A 221 13.50 6.67 -6.62
N ALA A 222 14.70 6.97 -6.12
CA ALA A 222 15.16 6.61 -4.80
C ALA A 222 15.84 7.80 -4.14
N PHE A 223 15.37 8.21 -2.96
CA PHE A 223 15.94 9.33 -2.21
C PHE A 223 16.40 8.88 -0.81
N PRO A 224 17.67 9.12 -0.43
CA PRO A 224 18.14 8.83 0.92
C PRO A 224 17.36 9.59 1.98
N VAL A 225 17.07 8.90 3.09
CA VAL A 225 16.51 9.46 4.32
C VAL A 225 17.63 9.50 5.36
N THR A 226 17.94 10.70 5.83
CA THR A 226 18.94 10.90 6.88
C THR A 226 18.23 11.24 8.17
N ALA A 227 18.43 10.43 9.21
CA ALA A 227 17.98 10.72 10.56
C ALA A 227 19.20 10.86 11.49
N GLN A 228 19.25 11.93 12.28
CA GLN A 228 20.33 12.09 13.26
C GLN A 228 20.06 11.18 14.49
N PRO A 229 21.00 10.29 14.86
CA PRO A 229 20.85 9.47 16.06
C PRO A 229 20.61 10.33 17.31
N GLY A 230 19.59 9.98 18.10
CA GLY A 230 19.28 10.68 19.36
C GLY A 230 18.43 11.95 19.22
N LEU A 231 18.06 12.38 18.01
CA LEU A 231 17.22 13.56 17.78
C LEU A 231 15.94 13.17 17.04
N VAL A 232 14.91 12.79 17.80
CA VAL A 232 13.57 12.52 17.29
C VAL A 232 13.03 13.77 16.57
N GLY A 233 12.51 13.60 15.36
CA GLY A 233 11.95 14.71 14.57
C GLY A 233 12.97 15.55 13.78
N LYS A 234 14.23 15.10 13.67
CA LYS A 234 15.26 15.73 12.79
C LYS A 234 15.68 14.82 11.64
N ALA A 235 14.70 14.21 10.99
CA ALA A 235 14.94 13.48 9.75
C ALA A 235 14.74 14.39 8.54
N SER A 236 15.52 14.15 7.50
CA SER A 236 15.44 14.87 6.23
C SER A 236 15.60 13.91 5.07
N VAL A 237 14.90 14.17 3.97
CA VAL A 237 15.05 13.40 2.74
C VAL A 237 15.89 14.21 1.76
N ALA A 238 16.88 13.58 1.10
CA ALA A 238 17.74 14.28 0.16
C ALA A 238 16.94 14.83 -1.04
N GLN A 239 17.36 15.99 -1.57
CA GLN A 239 16.74 16.60 -2.75
C GLN A 239 17.16 15.90 -4.05
N GLN A 240 18.39 15.39 -4.09
CA GLN A 240 18.88 14.55 -5.17
C GLN A 240 18.77 13.08 -4.79
N GLY A 241 18.41 12.27 -5.78
CA GLY A 241 18.25 10.83 -5.65
C GLY A 241 18.70 10.11 -6.91
N MET A 242 18.62 8.78 -6.91
CA MET A 242 18.84 7.98 -8.10
C MET A 242 17.51 7.77 -8.85
N ARG A 243 17.57 7.72 -10.18
CA ARG A 243 16.49 7.22 -11.03
C ARG A 243 16.97 5.99 -11.77
N SER A 244 16.22 4.90 -11.68
CA SER A 244 16.49 3.67 -12.40
C SER A 244 15.33 3.37 -13.33
N SER A 245 15.63 3.02 -14.57
CA SER A 245 14.66 2.48 -15.54
C SER A 245 15.10 1.06 -15.89
N PRO A 246 14.73 0.05 -15.08
CA PRO A 246 15.16 -1.33 -15.32
C PRO A 246 14.73 -1.79 -16.71
N GLU A 247 15.66 -2.42 -17.44
CA GLU A 247 15.43 -2.88 -18.80
C GLU A 247 14.22 -3.84 -18.87
N GLY A 248 13.39 -3.69 -19.91
CA GLY A 248 12.21 -4.52 -20.11
C GLY A 248 10.98 -4.15 -19.28
N THR A 249 11.07 -3.07 -18.49
CA THR A 249 9.93 -2.42 -17.80
C THR A 249 9.43 -1.19 -18.57
N ALA A 250 8.17 -0.79 -18.33
CA ALA A 250 7.59 0.36 -19.01
C ALA A 250 6.59 1.14 -18.14
N VAL A 251 5.62 0.47 -17.53
CA VAL A 251 4.47 1.11 -16.85
C VAL A 251 4.44 0.67 -15.38
N LEU A 252 5.53 0.96 -14.66
CA LEU A 252 5.70 0.63 -13.24
C LEU A 252 4.59 1.23 -12.37
N PHE A 253 3.85 0.38 -11.68
CA PHE A 253 2.72 0.77 -10.84
C PHE A 253 2.94 0.34 -9.38
N GLY A 254 2.11 -0.57 -8.89
CA GLY A 254 1.99 -0.97 -7.50
C GLY A 254 3.16 -1.84 -7.12
N THR A 255 3.80 -1.49 -6.00
CA THR A 255 5.03 -2.13 -5.56
C THR A 255 4.85 -2.70 -4.16
N SER A 256 5.38 -3.91 -3.96
CA SER A 256 5.50 -4.54 -2.65
C SER A 256 6.98 -4.82 -2.35
N LEU A 257 7.43 -4.43 -1.16
CA LEU A 257 8.74 -4.85 -0.64
C LEU A 257 8.73 -6.35 -0.41
N ILE A 258 9.73 -7.08 -0.91
CA ILE A 258 9.87 -8.50 -0.63
C ILE A 258 10.47 -8.67 0.78
N PRO A 259 9.72 -9.24 1.75
CA PRO A 259 10.14 -9.24 3.15
C PRO A 259 11.51 -9.89 3.38
N GLY A 260 12.35 -9.26 4.19
CA GLY A 260 13.69 -9.74 4.51
C GLY A 260 14.71 -9.56 3.39
N SER A 261 14.46 -8.62 2.47
CA SER A 261 15.35 -8.33 1.34
C SER A 261 15.18 -6.90 0.81
N ASP A 262 16.11 -6.46 -0.02
CA ASP A 262 16.00 -5.19 -0.76
C ASP A 262 15.28 -5.33 -2.12
N ASN A 263 14.73 -6.51 -2.40
CA ASN A 263 14.06 -6.77 -3.66
C ASN A 263 12.63 -6.21 -3.65
N LEU A 264 12.17 -5.84 -4.84
CA LEU A 264 10.84 -5.29 -5.05
C LEU A 264 10.05 -6.20 -5.96
N PHE A 265 8.82 -6.52 -5.59
CA PHE A 265 7.83 -7.04 -6.51
C PHE A 265 7.03 -5.86 -7.07
N VAL A 266 7.05 -5.65 -8.38
CA VAL A 266 6.44 -4.49 -9.04
C VAL A 266 5.47 -4.95 -10.12
N ALA A 267 4.22 -4.52 -10.03
CA ALA A 267 3.27 -4.64 -11.13
C ALA A 267 3.65 -3.66 -12.24
N ASP A 268 3.63 -4.13 -13.48
CA ASP A 268 3.87 -3.32 -14.67
C ASP A 268 2.70 -3.52 -15.63
N ALA A 269 1.89 -2.48 -15.78
CA ALA A 269 0.63 -2.54 -16.53
C ALA A 269 0.80 -2.77 -18.03
N SER A 270 2.05 -2.80 -18.53
CA SER A 270 2.33 -3.15 -19.93
C SER A 270 2.40 -4.65 -20.20
N PHE A 271 2.60 -5.49 -19.18
CA PHE A 271 2.71 -6.94 -19.37
C PHE A 271 2.42 -7.82 -18.16
N GLY A 272 2.36 -7.32 -16.92
CA GLY A 272 2.08 -8.12 -15.72
C GLY A 272 2.88 -7.66 -14.52
N ALA A 273 3.99 -8.35 -14.21
CA ALA A 273 4.84 -7.98 -13.07
C ALA A 273 6.31 -8.38 -13.25
N VAL A 274 7.18 -7.72 -12.49
CA VAL A 274 8.62 -8.01 -12.41
C VAL A 274 9.08 -8.09 -10.97
N VAL A 275 10.15 -8.84 -10.76
CA VAL A 275 10.97 -8.77 -9.55
C VAL A 275 12.20 -7.93 -9.87
N LEU A 276 12.41 -6.86 -9.10
CA LEU A 276 13.56 -5.99 -9.22
C LEU A 276 14.53 -6.21 -8.05
N THR A 277 15.83 -6.11 -8.34
CA THR A 277 16.88 -6.14 -7.32
C THR A 277 17.85 -4.98 -7.50
N ASN A 278 18.40 -4.51 -6.40
CA ASN A 278 19.56 -3.62 -6.34
C ASN A 278 20.82 -4.35 -5.82
N ASN A 279 20.83 -5.69 -5.86
CA ASN A 279 21.91 -6.56 -5.37
C ASN A 279 22.20 -6.44 -3.88
N GLY A 280 21.17 -6.23 -3.05
CA GLY A 280 21.31 -6.18 -1.58
C GLY A 280 21.93 -4.87 -1.09
N VAL A 281 21.77 -3.80 -1.86
CA VAL A 281 22.29 -2.48 -1.55
C VAL A 281 21.11 -1.57 -1.23
N SER A 282 20.68 -1.52 0.03
CA SER A 282 19.62 -0.63 0.54
C SER A 282 19.95 0.87 0.46
N ASN A 283 20.89 1.29 -0.40
CA ASN A 283 21.23 2.69 -0.58
C ASN A 283 20.61 3.24 -1.88
N ALA A 284 20.19 4.50 -1.83
CA ALA A 284 19.62 5.21 -2.96
C ALA A 284 20.64 5.55 -4.07
N LYS A 285 21.75 4.82 -4.19
CA LYS A 285 22.79 5.01 -5.22
C LYS A 285 22.88 3.84 -6.21
N ALA A 286 22.28 2.70 -5.91
CA ALA A 286 22.29 1.54 -6.79
C ALA A 286 21.10 1.56 -7.77
N ALA A 287 21.38 1.24 -9.04
CA ALA A 287 20.34 1.03 -10.03
C ALA A 287 19.67 -0.34 -9.80
N PHE A 288 18.36 -0.40 -10.08
CA PHE A 288 17.60 -1.64 -10.05
C PHE A 288 17.69 -2.36 -11.38
N THR A 289 17.77 -3.69 -11.32
CA THR A 289 17.78 -4.60 -12.46
C THR A 289 16.65 -5.62 -12.34
N VAL A 290 16.21 -6.19 -13.46
CA VAL A 290 15.17 -7.21 -13.48
C VAL A 290 15.76 -8.58 -13.16
N VAL A 291 15.21 -9.24 -12.15
CA VAL A 291 15.53 -10.64 -11.78
C VAL A 291 14.62 -11.61 -12.53
N GLY A 292 13.35 -11.26 -12.66
CA GLY A 292 12.36 -12.09 -13.34
C GLY A 292 11.17 -11.27 -13.80
N LYS A 293 10.48 -11.79 -14.81
CA LYS A 293 9.36 -11.15 -15.49
C LYS A 293 8.24 -12.16 -15.69
N GLY A 294 7.06 -11.82 -15.20
CA GLY A 294 5.82 -12.56 -15.40
C GLY A 294 4.92 -11.83 -16.37
N VAL A 295 4.57 -12.49 -17.48
CA VAL A 295 3.59 -11.97 -18.44
C VAL A 295 2.21 -12.55 -18.11
N ILE A 296 1.24 -11.67 -17.89
CA ILE A 296 -0.16 -12.05 -17.65
C ILE A 296 -0.93 -11.85 -18.95
N GLU A 297 -1.23 -12.96 -19.61
CA GLU A 297 -2.03 -12.95 -20.83
C GLU A 297 -3.46 -12.42 -20.58
N GLY A 298 -3.94 -11.65 -21.56
CA GLY A 298 -5.27 -11.06 -21.53
C GLY A 298 -5.49 -10.02 -20.44
N GLN A 299 -4.44 -9.45 -19.84
CA GLN A 299 -4.62 -8.30 -18.94
C GLN A 299 -5.15 -7.07 -19.69
N SER A 300 -5.78 -6.18 -18.95
CA SER A 300 -6.15 -4.85 -19.43
C SER A 300 -5.26 -3.78 -18.81
N ALA A 301 -5.10 -3.81 -17.48
CA ALA A 301 -4.26 -2.91 -16.70
C ALA A 301 -3.94 -3.54 -15.33
N THR A 302 -3.03 -4.52 -15.29
CA THR A 302 -2.57 -5.09 -14.01
C THR A 302 -1.67 -4.09 -13.29
N CYS A 303 -2.17 -3.53 -12.18
CA CYS A 303 -1.59 -2.32 -11.60
C CYS A 303 -1.26 -2.44 -10.11
N TRP A 304 -2.10 -3.06 -9.29
CA TRP A 304 -1.89 -3.10 -7.83
C TRP A 304 -1.23 -4.41 -7.41
N SER A 305 -0.42 -4.35 -6.35
CA SER A 305 0.23 -5.53 -5.79
C SER A 305 0.24 -5.55 -4.26
N VAL A 306 0.18 -6.76 -3.70
CA VAL A 306 0.46 -7.05 -2.29
C VAL A 306 1.17 -8.39 -2.15
N ILE A 307 1.96 -8.59 -1.10
CA ILE A 307 2.52 -9.90 -0.75
C ILE A 307 1.71 -10.52 0.38
N SER A 308 1.26 -11.76 0.20
CA SER A 308 0.54 -12.52 1.23
C SER A 308 1.53 -13.11 2.24
N PRO A 309 1.36 -12.83 3.55
CA PRO A 309 2.24 -13.38 4.57
C PRO A 309 2.06 -14.90 4.74
N ALA A 310 0.91 -15.47 4.36
CA ALA A 310 0.64 -16.90 4.47
C ALA A 310 1.29 -17.73 3.36
N THR A 311 1.22 -17.27 2.11
CA THR A 311 1.73 -18.02 0.95
C THR A 311 3.13 -17.59 0.53
N LYS A 312 3.61 -16.44 1.02
CA LYS A 312 4.89 -15.83 0.59
C LYS A 312 4.96 -15.63 -0.93
N THR A 313 3.81 -15.30 -1.51
CA THR A 313 3.62 -14.99 -2.93
C THR A 313 3.01 -13.60 -3.06
N ALA A 314 3.20 -12.97 -4.21
CA ALA A 314 2.53 -11.73 -4.55
C ALA A 314 1.15 -12.01 -5.15
N PHE A 315 0.21 -11.12 -4.91
CA PHE A 315 -1.07 -11.05 -5.60
C PHE A 315 -1.15 -9.72 -6.34
N VAL A 316 -1.61 -9.78 -7.59
CA VAL A 316 -1.86 -8.59 -8.41
C VAL A 316 -3.28 -8.57 -8.92
N THR A 317 -3.77 -7.37 -9.23
CA THR A 317 -5.12 -7.15 -9.74
C THR A 317 -5.17 -6.13 -10.87
N ASP A 318 -6.27 -6.19 -11.60
CA ASP A 318 -6.61 -5.40 -12.78
C ASP A 318 -7.94 -4.68 -12.55
N VAL A 319 -8.00 -3.40 -12.90
CA VAL A 319 -9.21 -2.58 -12.73
C VAL A 319 -10.36 -3.01 -13.65
N ASN A 320 -10.06 -3.69 -14.76
CA ASN A 320 -11.05 -4.09 -15.77
C ASN A 320 -11.27 -5.61 -15.84
N ILE A 321 -10.56 -6.39 -15.01
CA ILE A 321 -10.68 -7.85 -15.00
C ILE A 321 -10.78 -8.33 -13.57
N ASN A 322 -11.95 -8.87 -13.23
CA ASN A 322 -12.25 -9.35 -11.89
C ASN A 322 -11.63 -10.72 -11.58
N ARG A 323 -10.33 -10.70 -11.29
CA ARG A 323 -9.54 -11.85 -10.85
C ARG A 323 -8.36 -11.40 -10.00
N LEU A 324 -7.85 -12.28 -9.15
CA LEU A 324 -6.53 -12.13 -8.55
C LEU A 324 -5.55 -13.07 -9.24
N VAL A 325 -4.37 -12.57 -9.60
CA VAL A 325 -3.28 -13.40 -10.11
C VAL A 325 -2.21 -13.53 -9.03
N GLU A 326 -1.95 -14.77 -8.61
CA GLU A 326 -0.89 -15.08 -7.66
C GLU A 326 0.41 -15.34 -8.41
N MET A 327 1.49 -14.70 -7.97
CA MET A 327 2.79 -14.72 -8.63
C MET A 327 3.92 -14.98 -7.61
N SER A 328 4.95 -15.65 -8.09
CA SER A 328 6.20 -15.87 -7.40
C SER A 328 6.90 -14.55 -7.07
N ILE A 329 7.35 -14.35 -5.83
CA ILE A 329 8.19 -13.20 -5.47
C ILE A 329 9.66 -13.40 -5.85
N GLN A 330 10.04 -14.58 -6.37
CA GLN A 330 11.41 -14.85 -6.82
C GLN A 330 11.64 -14.39 -8.27
N ASP A 331 10.65 -14.61 -9.14
CA ASP A 331 10.82 -14.45 -10.59
C ASP A 331 9.56 -13.92 -11.31
N ALA A 332 8.51 -13.56 -10.56
CA ALA A 332 7.20 -13.17 -11.09
C ALA A 332 6.49 -14.28 -11.91
N SER A 333 6.91 -15.55 -11.84
CA SER A 333 6.15 -16.64 -12.47
C SER A 333 4.74 -16.77 -11.89
N ILE A 334 3.74 -16.93 -12.76
CA ILE A 334 2.33 -17.11 -12.34
C ILE A 334 2.22 -18.46 -11.61
N LYS A 335 1.66 -18.44 -10.40
CA LYS A 335 1.36 -19.63 -9.60
C LYS A 335 -0.09 -20.04 -9.69
N ASN A 336 -1.00 -19.08 -9.71
CA ASN A 336 -2.43 -19.34 -9.77
C ASN A 336 -3.22 -18.13 -10.27
N VAL A 337 -4.46 -18.36 -10.71
CA VAL A 337 -5.43 -17.34 -11.07
C VAL A 337 -6.74 -17.66 -10.35
N ILE A 338 -7.24 -16.70 -9.58
CA ILE A 338 -8.49 -16.79 -8.84
C ILE A 338 -9.52 -15.97 -9.59
N ASP A 339 -10.44 -16.65 -10.29
CA ASP A 339 -11.56 -16.01 -10.99
C ASP A 339 -12.62 -15.55 -9.98
N LEU A 340 -12.95 -14.26 -10.03
CA LEU A 340 -13.90 -13.60 -9.14
C LEU A 340 -15.12 -13.06 -9.89
N SER A 341 -15.20 -13.28 -11.21
CA SER A 341 -16.25 -12.76 -12.09
C SER A 341 -17.69 -13.02 -11.62
N LYS A 342 -17.91 -14.08 -10.85
CA LYS A 342 -19.23 -14.45 -10.30
C LYS A 342 -19.77 -13.47 -9.25
N ASN A 343 -18.93 -12.63 -8.64
CA ASN A 343 -19.38 -11.66 -7.64
C ASN A 343 -19.96 -10.36 -8.24
N GLY A 344 -19.82 -10.18 -9.57
CA GLY A 344 -20.39 -9.05 -10.31
C GLY A 344 -19.52 -7.79 -10.39
N ASP A 345 -18.37 -7.75 -9.72
CA ASP A 345 -17.44 -6.61 -9.84
C ASP A 345 -16.82 -6.58 -11.24
N SER A 346 -16.54 -5.37 -11.75
CA SER A 346 -15.90 -5.18 -13.06
C SER A 346 -14.40 -5.49 -13.02
N GLY A 347 -13.76 -5.23 -11.88
CA GLY A 347 -12.35 -5.45 -11.60
C GLY A 347 -12.01 -4.89 -10.23
N LEU A 348 -10.75 -5.03 -9.82
CA LEU A 348 -10.32 -4.65 -8.47
C LEU A 348 -9.12 -3.72 -8.54
N THR A 349 -9.14 -2.71 -7.68
CA THR A 349 -8.04 -1.82 -7.35
C THR A 349 -7.57 -2.14 -5.92
N ASP A 350 -6.40 -1.65 -5.54
CA ASP A 350 -5.84 -1.66 -4.17
C ASP A 350 -5.94 -2.95 -3.35
N LEU A 351 -4.79 -3.48 -2.92
CA LEU A 351 -4.71 -4.74 -2.20
C LEU A 351 -4.07 -4.57 -0.83
N ARG A 352 -4.58 -5.31 0.17
CA ARG A 352 -3.89 -5.59 1.44
C ARG A 352 -4.00 -7.07 1.81
N ALA A 353 -3.06 -7.56 2.61
CA ALA A 353 -3.03 -8.96 3.03
C ALA A 353 -2.60 -9.08 4.49
N ALA A 354 -3.29 -9.94 5.23
CA ALA A 354 -2.99 -10.28 6.62
C ALA A 354 -3.55 -11.68 6.93
N GLY A 355 -2.96 -12.37 7.89
CA GLY A 355 -3.32 -13.77 8.13
C GLY A 355 -3.18 -14.59 6.86
N ASN A 356 -4.24 -15.33 6.52
CA ASN A 356 -4.38 -16.07 5.26
C ASN A 356 -5.18 -15.29 4.21
N LEU A 357 -5.55 -14.04 4.45
CA LEU A 357 -6.53 -13.32 3.66
C LEU A 357 -5.89 -12.24 2.80
N VAL A 358 -6.39 -12.10 1.57
CA VAL A 358 -6.17 -10.97 0.68
C VAL A 358 -7.48 -10.21 0.56
N TYR A 359 -7.39 -8.90 0.74
CA TYR A 359 -8.50 -7.96 0.65
C TYR A 359 -8.28 -7.11 -0.60
N ALA A 360 -9.28 -7.03 -1.45
CA ALA A 360 -9.23 -6.30 -2.72
C ALA A 360 -10.41 -5.35 -2.84
N LEU A 361 -10.14 -4.08 -3.15
CA LEU A 361 -11.17 -3.06 -3.33
C LEU A 361 -11.76 -3.18 -4.74
N ALA A 362 -13.07 -3.33 -4.82
CA ALA A 362 -13.83 -3.00 -6.02
C ALA A 362 -14.40 -1.58 -5.80
N PRO A 363 -13.86 -0.53 -6.44
CA PRO A 363 -14.32 0.84 -6.22
C PRO A 363 -15.79 1.08 -6.63
N GLY A 364 -16.40 0.17 -7.39
CA GLY A 364 -17.72 0.37 -7.98
C GLY A 364 -17.64 1.20 -9.26
N ASN A 365 -18.76 1.37 -9.95
CA ASN A 365 -18.80 1.98 -11.29
C ASN A 365 -19.94 3.00 -11.46
N GLY A 366 -20.58 3.38 -10.35
CA GLY A 366 -21.72 4.31 -10.33
C GLY A 366 -23.08 3.64 -10.48
N THR A 367 -23.13 2.36 -10.89
CA THR A 367 -24.34 1.52 -10.81
C THR A 367 -24.19 0.42 -9.75
N ALA A 368 -22.99 -0.15 -9.61
CA ALA A 368 -22.61 -1.01 -8.51
C ALA A 368 -21.94 -0.20 -7.38
N PRO A 369 -22.25 -0.50 -6.09
CA PRO A 369 -21.58 0.11 -4.95
C PRO A 369 -20.11 -0.32 -4.89
N ALA A 370 -19.31 0.43 -4.14
CA ALA A 370 -17.98 -0.04 -3.78
C ALA A 370 -18.08 -1.31 -2.91
N ALA A 371 -17.14 -2.23 -3.07
CA ALA A 371 -17.08 -3.47 -2.33
C ALA A 371 -15.64 -3.87 -1.98
N ILE A 372 -15.49 -4.77 -1.01
CA ILE A 372 -14.23 -5.43 -0.71
C ILE A 372 -14.45 -6.93 -0.90
N THR A 373 -13.67 -7.51 -1.81
CA THR A 373 -13.57 -8.96 -1.95
C THR A 373 -12.49 -9.48 -1.01
N VAL A 374 -12.84 -10.45 -0.17
CA VAL A 374 -11.91 -11.15 0.72
C VAL A 374 -11.68 -12.56 0.19
N VAL A 375 -10.43 -12.88 -0.06
CA VAL A 375 -9.99 -14.17 -0.60
C VAL A 375 -9.06 -14.83 0.39
N ASP A 376 -9.32 -16.10 0.69
CA ASP A 376 -8.36 -16.94 1.40
C ASP A 376 -7.25 -17.34 0.42
N ALA A 377 -6.06 -16.81 0.67
CA ALA A 377 -4.87 -16.98 -0.14
C ALA A 377 -4.38 -18.41 -0.18
N VAL A 378 -4.73 -19.28 0.78
CA VAL A 378 -4.29 -20.68 0.80
C VAL A 378 -5.25 -21.56 0.01
N THR A 379 -6.55 -21.42 0.29
CA THR A 379 -7.60 -22.22 -0.34
C THR A 379 -8.01 -21.68 -1.71
N LYS A 380 -7.58 -20.47 -2.06
CA LYS A 380 -7.85 -19.78 -3.34
C LYS A 380 -9.33 -19.51 -3.57
N LYS A 381 -10.07 -19.28 -2.48
CA LYS A 381 -11.52 -19.06 -2.51
C LYS A 381 -11.86 -17.67 -2.02
N GLN A 382 -12.79 -17.03 -2.73
CA GLN A 382 -13.52 -15.90 -2.15
C GLN A 382 -14.29 -16.40 -0.92
N VAL A 383 -14.00 -15.80 0.23
CA VAL A 383 -14.65 -16.11 1.52
C VAL A 383 -15.64 -15.02 1.94
N GLN A 384 -15.54 -13.81 1.37
CA GLN A 384 -16.51 -12.75 1.55
C GLN A 384 -16.50 -11.80 0.36
N HIS A 385 -17.67 -11.25 0.04
CA HIS A 385 -17.83 -10.06 -0.79
C HIS A 385 -18.64 -9.05 0.01
N PHE A 386 -18.00 -7.98 0.44
CA PHE A 386 -18.56 -7.00 1.36
C PHE A 386 -18.87 -5.71 0.62
N GLN A 387 -20.15 -5.40 0.40
CA GLN A 387 -20.56 -4.15 -0.22
C GLN A 387 -20.62 -3.03 0.81
N VAL A 388 -19.97 -1.90 0.51
CA VAL A 388 -20.09 -0.67 1.28
C VAL A 388 -21.41 0.00 0.88
N THR A 389 -22.41 -0.07 1.75
CA THR A 389 -23.76 0.46 1.51
C THR A 389 -24.14 1.49 2.56
N GLY A 390 -25.02 2.43 2.20
CA GLY A 390 -25.53 3.45 3.13
C GLY A 390 -24.52 4.54 3.49
N MET A 391 -23.44 4.68 2.72
CA MET A 391 -22.38 5.68 2.91
C MET A 391 -22.05 6.35 1.57
N ASP A 392 -21.63 7.62 1.61
CA ASP A 392 -21.15 8.36 0.42
C ASP A 392 -19.72 7.91 0.07
N PHE A 393 -19.64 6.67 -0.40
CA PHE A 393 -18.40 5.96 -0.70
C PHE A 393 -18.66 5.04 -1.91
N GLY A 394 -18.35 5.55 -3.11
CA GLY A 394 -18.74 4.92 -4.37
C GLY A 394 -17.57 4.78 -5.34
N LYS A 395 -17.85 4.96 -6.64
CA LYS A 395 -16.93 4.76 -7.78
C LYS A 395 -15.59 5.51 -7.72
N ASN A 396 -15.45 6.48 -6.80
CA ASN A 396 -14.21 7.21 -6.56
C ASN A 396 -13.43 6.65 -5.36
N ALA A 397 -13.84 5.56 -4.73
CA ALA A 397 -13.10 4.94 -3.62
C ALA A 397 -11.68 4.59 -4.07
N GLN A 398 -10.66 4.96 -3.28
CA GLN A 398 -9.26 4.74 -3.63
C GLN A 398 -8.43 4.35 -2.41
N GLY A 399 -7.35 3.64 -2.67
CA GLY A 399 -6.38 3.25 -1.66
C GLY A 399 -6.89 2.19 -0.73
N MET A 400 -5.97 1.44 -0.14
CA MET A 400 -6.26 0.57 0.98
C MET A 400 -5.06 0.57 1.91
N ALA A 401 -5.28 0.85 3.19
CA ALA A 401 -4.31 0.64 4.26
C ALA A 401 -4.91 -0.31 5.30
N MET A 402 -4.05 -0.97 6.07
CA MET A 402 -4.49 -1.96 7.06
C MET A 402 -3.73 -1.76 8.36
N LEU A 403 -4.46 -1.80 9.47
CA LEU A 403 -3.89 -1.93 10.80
C LEU A 403 -3.80 -3.42 11.15
N LEU A 404 -2.63 -3.89 11.59
CA LEU A 404 -2.39 -5.27 12.04
C LEU A 404 -2.61 -5.44 13.55
#